data_AF-A0A1S3QYB6-F1
#
_entry.id   AF-A0A1S3QYB6-F1
#
_cell.length_a   1.000
_cell.length_b   1.000
_cell.length_c   1.000
_cell.angle_alpha   90.00
_cell.angle_beta   90.00
_cell.angle_gamma   90.00
#
_symmetry.space_group_name_H-M   'P 1'
#
loop_
_entity.id
_entity.type
_entity.pdbx_description
1 polymer ?
#
loop_
_entity_poly.entity_id
_entity_poly.type
_entity_poly.pdbx_seq_one_letter_code
_entity_poly.pdbx_strand_id
1 'polypeptide(L)'
;DKCYQYWPDQGCWTYGNVRVAVEDFTVLVDYTIRKFCIQYQASDGTKPSRLVTQLHFTSWPDFGVPFSPIGMLKFLKKVKTVNSSFAGPIVVHCSAGVGRTGTFIVIDGVIDMMHQEQKIDVFGFVSKI
;
A
#
# COMPACT_ATOMS: atom_id res chain seq x y z
N ASP A 1 11.69 13.57 10.06
CA ASP A 1 10.57 12.82 9.49
C ASP A 1 10.99 11.58 8.71
N LYS A 2 10.17 10.52 8.75
CA LYS A 2 10.38 9.30 7.95
C LYS A 2 9.65 9.34 6.59
N CYS A 3 8.51 10.02 6.51
CA CYS A 3 7.73 10.27 5.31
C CYS A 3 6.84 11.50 5.55
N TYR A 4 6.82 12.46 4.63
CA TYR A 4 5.89 13.57 4.70
C TYR A 4 4.48 13.10 4.34
N GLN A 5 3.47 13.71 4.97
CA GLN A 5 2.08 13.44 4.64
C GLN A 5 1.77 13.94 3.22
N TYR A 6 1.39 13.00 2.35
CA TYR A 6 1.08 13.27 0.92
C TYR A 6 -0.42 13.12 0.61
N TRP A 7 -1.26 13.12 1.64
CA TRP A 7 -2.72 13.03 1.53
C TRP A 7 -3.39 14.10 2.42
N PRO A 8 -4.57 14.61 2.03
CA PRO A 8 -5.36 15.48 2.90
C PRO A 8 -6.05 14.67 4.01
N ASP A 9 -6.17 15.23 5.21
CA ASP A 9 -6.92 14.60 6.30
C ASP A 9 -8.44 14.69 6.11
N GLN A 10 -8.93 15.78 5.50
CA GLN A 10 -10.34 16.04 5.23
C GLN A 10 -10.50 16.83 3.92
N GLY A 11 -11.69 16.74 3.32
CA GLY A 11 -12.04 17.50 2.12
C GLY A 11 -11.22 17.08 0.90
N CYS A 12 -10.70 18.04 0.15
CA CYS A 12 -9.86 17.78 -1.02
C CYS A 12 -8.64 18.70 -1.09
N TRP A 13 -7.56 18.19 -1.67
CA TRP A 13 -6.35 18.94 -1.95
C TRP A 13 -5.85 18.67 -3.36
N THR A 14 -5.15 19.62 -3.96
CA THR A 14 -4.57 19.48 -5.29
C THR A 14 -3.05 19.49 -5.20
N TYR A 15 -2.43 18.42 -5.70
CA TYR A 15 -0.99 18.24 -5.79
C TYR A 15 -0.57 18.34 -7.26
N GLY A 16 -0.09 19.51 -7.69
CA GLY A 16 0.14 19.80 -9.11
C GLY A 16 -1.15 19.67 -9.92
N ASN A 17 -1.20 18.73 -10.85
CA ASN A 17 -2.38 18.47 -11.70
C ASN A 17 -3.29 17.36 -11.14
N VAL A 18 -3.04 16.86 -9.92
CA VAL A 18 -3.81 15.76 -9.32
C VAL A 18 -4.65 16.28 -8.18
N ARG A 19 -5.97 16.28 -8.35
CA ARG A 19 -6.92 16.51 -7.25
C ARG A 19 -7.12 15.21 -6.48
N VAL A 20 -7.05 15.28 -5.15
CA VAL A 20 -7.23 14.16 -4.22
C VAL A 20 -8.31 14.55 -3.21
N ALA A 21 -9.43 13.83 -3.20
CA ALA A 21 -10.52 14.03 -2.25
C ALA A 21 -10.64 12.84 -1.29
N VAL A 22 -10.83 13.10 0.00
CA VAL A 22 -11.08 12.07 1.01
C VAL A 22 -12.50 11.57 0.87
N GLU A 23 -12.67 10.26 0.72
CA GLU A 23 -13.99 9.60 0.68
C GLU A 23 -14.32 8.96 2.03
N ASP A 24 -13.35 8.22 2.59
CA ASP A 24 -13.58 7.37 3.76
C ASP A 24 -12.24 7.04 4.42
N PHE A 25 -12.26 6.78 5.73
CA PHE A 25 -11.13 6.19 6.44
C PHE A 25 -11.58 5.28 7.57
N THR A 26 -10.81 4.22 7.82
CA THR A 26 -11.05 3.26 8.89
C THR A 26 -9.74 3.01 9.62
N VAL A 27 -9.73 3.27 10.93
CA VAL A 27 -8.58 3.00 11.80
C VAL A 27 -8.77 1.64 12.45
N LEU A 28 -7.78 0.76 12.30
CA LEU A 28 -7.70 -0.54 12.98
C LEU A 28 -6.44 -0.57 13.83
N VAL A 29 -6.30 -1.63 14.64
CA VAL A 29 -5.16 -1.79 15.55
C VAL A 29 -3.82 -1.75 14.81
N ASP A 30 -3.70 -2.51 13.71
CA ASP A 30 -2.42 -2.69 13.02
C ASP A 30 -2.21 -1.80 11.79
N TYR A 31 -3.29 -1.20 11.27
CA TYR A 31 -3.23 -0.42 10.06
C TYR A 31 -4.44 0.51 9.93
N THR A 32 -4.27 1.58 9.16
CA THR A 32 -5.35 2.48 8.74
C THR A 32 -5.64 2.27 7.25
N ILE A 33 -6.91 2.28 6.88
CA ILE A 33 -7.36 2.27 5.48
C ILE A 33 -7.88 3.67 5.16
N ARG A 34 -7.43 4.27 4.06
CA ARG A 34 -7.98 5.54 3.53
C ARG A 34 -8.41 5.34 2.09
N LYS A 35 -9.59 5.86 1.74
CA LYS A 35 -10.10 5.87 0.37
C LYS A 35 -10.09 7.31 -0.14
N PHE A 36 -9.55 7.47 -1.34
CA PHE A 36 -9.45 8.74 -2.01
C PHE A 36 -10.07 8.67 -3.39
N CYS A 37 -10.85 9.68 -3.75
CA CYS A 37 -11.22 9.93 -5.14
C CYS A 37 -10.16 10.86 -5.75
N ILE A 38 -9.39 10.34 -6.71
CA ILE A 38 -8.34 11.10 -7.40
C ILE A 38 -8.76 11.45 -8.83
N GLN A 39 -8.37 12.63 -9.30
CA GLN A 39 -8.66 13.07 -10.66
C GLN A 39 -7.50 13.87 -11.23
N TYR A 40 -7.04 13.49 -12.43
CA TYR A 40 -6.06 14.27 -13.17
C TYR A 40 -6.75 15.41 -13.93
N GLN A 41 -6.32 16.63 -13.66
CA GLN A 41 -6.81 17.87 -14.25
C GLN A 41 -5.82 18.31 -15.33
N ALA A 42 -6.13 18.01 -16.59
CA ALA A 42 -5.31 18.42 -17.72
C ALA A 42 -5.87 19.70 -18.37
N SER A 43 -5.03 20.44 -19.09
CA SER A 43 -5.43 21.64 -19.82
C SER A 43 -6.40 21.36 -20.97
N ASP A 44 -6.37 20.15 -21.53
CA ASP A 44 -7.25 19.67 -22.60
C ASP A 44 -8.53 18.98 -22.09
N GLY A 45 -8.71 18.91 -20.76
CA GLY A 45 -9.89 18.36 -20.12
C GLY A 45 -9.60 17.48 -18.90
N THR A 46 -10.60 17.30 -18.04
CA THR A 46 -10.47 16.45 -16.85
C THR A 46 -10.62 14.98 -17.22
N LYS A 47 -9.65 14.15 -16.81
CA LYS A 47 -9.77 12.69 -16.94
C LYS A 47 -10.83 12.14 -15.96
N PRO A 48 -11.39 10.94 -16.20
CA PRO A 48 -12.28 10.30 -15.24
C PRO A 48 -11.61 10.12 -13.87
N SER A 49 -12.40 10.30 -12.81
CA SER A 49 -11.92 10.05 -11.45
C SER A 49 -11.62 8.58 -11.21
N ARG A 50 -10.66 8.30 -10.32
CA ARG A 50 -10.27 6.95 -9.91
C ARG A 50 -10.34 6.84 -8.39
N LEU A 51 -10.82 5.71 -7.89
CA LEU A 51 -10.75 5.38 -6.47
C LEU A 51 -9.36 4.81 -6.15
N VAL A 52 -8.67 5.39 -5.19
CA VAL A 52 -7.41 4.90 -4.64
C VAL A 52 -7.65 4.50 -3.19
N THR A 53 -7.21 3.29 -2.83
CA THR A 53 -7.21 2.83 -1.44
C THR A 53 -5.78 2.78 -0.93
N GLN A 54 -5.45 3.65 0.02
CA GLN A 54 -4.19 3.59 0.75
C GLN A 54 -4.37 2.70 1.98
N LEU A 55 -3.53 1.69 2.12
CA LEU A 55 -3.43 0.89 3.34
C LEU A 55 -2.12 1.24 4.02
N HIS A 56 -2.20 1.80 5.22
CA HIS A 56 -1.07 2.30 5.99
C HIS A 56 -0.84 1.39 7.20
N PHE A 57 0.19 0.55 7.16
CA PHE A 57 0.55 -0.31 8.29
C PHE A 57 1.22 0.49 9.40
N THR A 58 0.59 0.56 10.57
CA THR A 58 0.97 1.46 11.68
C THR A 58 1.67 0.75 12.84
N SER A 59 1.57 -0.58 12.92
CA SER A 59 2.18 -1.37 14.01
C SER A 59 3.65 -1.74 13.78
N TRP A 60 4.35 -1.16 12.81
CA TRP A 60 5.77 -1.44 12.61
C TRP A 60 6.64 -0.53 13.49
N PRO A 61 7.39 -1.07 14.47
CA PRO A 61 8.22 -0.27 15.38
C PRO A 61 9.40 0.40 14.68
N ASP A 62 9.84 1.55 15.18
CA ASP A 62 11.02 2.25 14.64
C ASP A 62 12.31 1.43 14.74
N PHE A 63 12.42 0.62 15.80
CA PHE A 63 13.53 -0.30 16.01
C PHE A 63 13.03 -1.74 15.94
N GLY A 64 13.62 -2.54 15.05
CA GLY A 64 13.31 -3.96 14.89
C GLY A 64 12.10 -4.24 13.99
N VAL A 65 11.35 -5.28 14.36
CA VAL A 65 10.23 -5.85 13.59
C VAL A 65 9.00 -6.02 14.49
N PRO A 66 7.78 -6.13 13.92
CA PRO A 66 6.59 -6.42 14.70
C PRO A 66 6.74 -7.69 15.55
N PHE A 67 6.25 -7.65 16.79
CA PHE A 67 6.33 -8.79 17.72
C PHE A 67 5.57 -10.03 17.23
N SER A 68 4.53 -9.83 16.42
CA SER A 68 3.72 -10.90 15.82
C SER A 68 3.54 -10.67 14.32
N PRO A 69 3.63 -11.72 13.49
CA PRO A 69 3.39 -11.61 12.04
C PRO A 69 1.90 -11.45 11.70
N ILE A 70 0.99 -11.71 12.64
CA ILE A 70 -0.47 -11.76 12.38
C ILE A 70 -0.98 -10.44 11.79
N GLY A 71 -0.52 -9.30 12.30
CA GLY A 71 -0.89 -7.99 11.79
C GLY A 71 -0.52 -7.83 10.32
N MET A 72 0.71 -8.20 9.95
CA MET A 72 1.20 -8.15 8.56
C MET A 72 0.43 -9.11 7.65
N LEU A 73 0.11 -10.33 8.11
CA LEU A 73 -0.65 -11.30 7.32
C LEU A 73 -2.10 -10.83 7.08
N LYS A 74 -2.76 -10.26 8.10
CA LYS A 74 -4.08 -9.65 7.95
C LYS A 74 -4.04 -8.45 7.00
N PHE A 75 -3.00 -7.63 7.11
CA PHE A 75 -2.76 -6.49 6.24
C PHE A 75 -2.60 -6.92 4.76
N LEU A 76 -1.72 -7.88 4.47
CA LEU A 76 -1.53 -8.47 3.13
C LEU A 76 -2.84 -9.01 2.56
N LYS A 77 -3.59 -9.81 3.34
CA LYS A 77 -4.89 -10.33 2.93
C LYS A 77 -5.85 -9.19 2.56
N LYS A 78 -5.86 -8.11 3.34
CA LYS A 78 -6.70 -6.94 3.07
C LYS A 78 -6.27 -6.22 1.80
N VAL A 79 -4.95 -6.03 1.56
CA VAL A 79 -4.42 -5.45 0.32
C VAL A 79 -4.90 -6.24 -0.90
N LYS A 80 -4.72 -7.57 -0.91
CA LYS A 80 -5.19 -8.43 -2.02
C LYS A 80 -6.70 -8.34 -2.24
N THR A 81 -7.48 -8.24 -1.17
CA THR A 81 -8.95 -8.20 -1.25
C THR A 81 -9.46 -6.89 -1.88
N VAL A 82 -8.77 -5.77 -1.68
CA VAL A 82 -9.22 -4.46 -2.18
C VAL A 82 -8.55 -4.05 -3.50
N ASN A 83 -7.50 -4.74 -3.92
CA ASN A 83 -6.87 -4.49 -5.21
C ASN A 83 -7.75 -5.06 -6.34
N SER A 84 -8.16 -4.21 -7.27
CA SER A 84 -8.95 -4.65 -8.44
C SER A 84 -8.08 -5.45 -9.40
N SER A 85 -8.65 -6.48 -10.04
CA SER A 85 -7.98 -7.24 -11.11
C SER A 85 -7.64 -6.40 -12.35
N PHE A 86 -8.26 -5.23 -12.50
CA PHE A 86 -8.00 -4.29 -13.60
C PHE A 86 -7.08 -3.13 -13.20
N ALA A 87 -6.58 -3.13 -11.95
CA ALA A 87 -5.67 -2.09 -11.47
C ALA A 87 -4.26 -2.25 -12.06
N GLY A 88 -3.51 -1.15 -12.08
CA GLY A 88 -2.07 -1.19 -12.35
C GLY A 88 -1.27 -1.76 -11.17
N PRO A 89 0.06 -1.69 -11.21
CA PRO A 89 0.92 -2.14 -10.12
C PRO A 89 0.58 -1.46 -8.78
N ILE A 90 0.63 -2.23 -7.70
CA ILE A 90 0.48 -1.68 -6.34
C ILE A 90 1.74 -0.88 -6.00
N VAL A 91 1.55 0.37 -5.58
CA VAL A 91 2.63 1.20 -5.05
C VAL A 91 2.85 0.85 -3.57
N VAL A 92 4.03 0.33 -3.25
CA VAL A 92 4.45 0.03 -1.87
C VAL A 92 5.62 0.93 -1.51
N HIS A 93 5.52 1.65 -0.40
CA HIS A 93 6.61 2.51 0.06
C HIS A 93 6.79 2.44 1.58
N CYS A 94 7.97 2.87 2.04
CA CYS A 94 8.26 3.13 3.44
C CYS A 94 8.96 4.49 3.55
N SER A 95 10.11 4.56 4.23
CA SER A 95 10.97 5.75 4.24
C SER A 95 11.97 5.71 3.08
N ALA A 96 12.94 4.79 3.13
CA ALA A 96 13.93 4.61 2.07
C ALA A 96 13.43 3.76 0.89
N GLY A 97 12.23 3.17 0.99
CA GLY A 97 11.64 2.35 -0.08
C GLY A 97 12.25 0.96 -0.26
N VAL A 98 13.16 0.52 0.62
CA VAL A 98 13.89 -0.76 0.46
C VAL A 98 13.56 -1.81 1.53
N GLY A 99 13.63 -1.45 2.82
CA GLY A 99 13.52 -2.42 3.92
C GLY A 99 12.10 -2.98 4.11
N ARG A 100 11.23 -2.20 4.77
CA ARG A 100 9.82 -2.61 5.02
C ARG A 100 9.05 -2.87 3.73
N THR A 101 9.35 -2.09 2.69
CA THR A 101 8.83 -2.29 1.33
C THR A 101 9.21 -3.67 0.78
N GLY A 102 10.50 -4.02 0.80
CA GLY A 102 10.97 -5.32 0.34
C GLY A 102 10.39 -6.46 1.16
N THR A 103 10.31 -6.33 2.49
CA THR A 103 9.67 -7.35 3.34
C THR A 103 8.21 -7.59 2.95
N PHE A 104 7.43 -6.53 2.70
CA PHE A 104 6.05 -6.68 2.25
C PHE A 104 5.97 -7.44 0.92
N ILE A 105 6.77 -7.02 -0.09
CA ILE A 105 6.78 -7.62 -1.43
C ILE A 105 7.18 -9.09 -1.39
N VAL A 106 8.22 -9.42 -0.60
CA VAL A 106 8.74 -10.80 -0.49
C VAL A 106 7.71 -11.70 0.20
N ILE A 107 7.08 -11.26 1.30
CA ILE A 107 6.06 -12.07 1.97
C ILE A 107 4.88 -12.30 1.00
N ASP A 108 4.45 -11.26 0.28
CA ASP A 108 3.35 -11.35 -0.67
C ASP A 108 3.61 -12.39 -1.78
N GLY A 109 4.78 -12.32 -2.40
CA GLY A 109 5.19 -13.23 -3.47
C GLY A 109 5.48 -14.65 -2.98
N VAL A 110 6.10 -14.81 -1.80
CA VAL A 110 6.36 -16.12 -1.21
C VAL A 110 5.07 -16.83 -0.80
N ILE A 111 4.05 -16.09 -0.33
CA ILE A 111 2.72 -16.67 -0.08
C ILE A 111 2.10 -17.19 -1.37
N ASP A 112 2.26 -16.47 -2.49
CA ASP A 112 1.75 -16.93 -3.79
C ASP A 112 2.52 -18.15 -4.30
N MET A 113 3.85 -18.17 -4.16
CA MET A 113 4.69 -19.34 -4.46
C MET A 113 4.27 -20.55 -3.63
N MET A 114 4.01 -20.36 -2.34
CA MET A 114 3.56 -21.43 -1.45
C MET A 114 2.22 -22.02 -1.94
N HIS A 115 1.26 -21.19 -2.34
CA HIS A 115 -0.03 -21.68 -2.82
C HIS A 115 0.06 -22.34 -4.20
N GLN A 116 0.82 -21.76 -5.13
CA GLN A 116 0.88 -22.21 -6.53
C GLN A 116 1.82 -23.40 -6.74
N GLU A 117 2.97 -23.38 -6.08
CA GLU A 117 4.06 -24.33 -6.31
C GLU A 117 4.28 -25.31 -5.16
N GLN A 118 3.60 -25.11 -4.01
CA GLN A 118 3.82 -25.87 -2.78
C GLN A 118 5.29 -25.80 -2.31
N LYS A 119 5.94 -24.65 -2.55
CA LYS A 119 7.35 -24.39 -2.23
C LYS A 119 7.54 -22.98 -1.69
N ILE A 120 8.65 -22.77 -0.99
CA ILE A 120 9.07 -21.47 -0.49
C ILE A 120 10.57 -21.32 -0.78
N ASP A 121 10.94 -20.25 -1.48
CA ASP A 121 12.34 -19.86 -1.71
C ASP A 121 12.52 -18.35 -1.45
N VAL A 122 12.66 -18.00 -0.17
CA VAL A 122 12.83 -16.60 0.25
C VAL A 122 14.12 -16.02 -0.32
N PHE A 123 15.23 -16.77 -0.26
CA PHE A 123 16.54 -16.29 -0.70
C PHE A 123 16.57 -16.04 -2.21
N GLY A 124 16.09 -17.00 -3.00
CA GLY A 124 16.01 -16.86 -4.44
C GLY A 124 15.02 -15.78 -4.88
N PHE A 125 13.93 -15.57 -4.15
CA PHE A 125 13.00 -14.46 -4.42
C PHE A 125 13.65 -13.10 -4.16
N VAL A 126 14.29 -12.92 -3.00
CA VAL A 126 15.01 -11.68 -2.65
C VAL A 126 16.15 -11.38 -3.62
N SER A 127 16.83 -12.41 -4.13
CA SER A 127 17.94 -12.25 -5.07
C SER A 127 17.50 -11.84 -6.49
N LYS A 128 16.19 -11.92 -6.80
CA LYS A 128 15.63 -11.61 -8.13
C LYS A 128 14.98 -10.23 -8.23
N ILE A 129 14.59 -9.64 -7.09
CA ILE A 129 14.00 -8.29 -7.02
C ILE A 129 15.08 -7.22 -7.06
#